data_AF-Q1W1H1-F1
#
_entry.id   AF-Q1W1H1-F1
#
_cell.length_a   1.000
_cell.length_b   1.000
_cell.length_c   1.000
_cell.angle_alpha   90.00
_cell.angle_beta   90.00
_cell.angle_gamma   90.00
#
_symmetry.space_group_name_H-M   'P 1'
#
loop_
_entity.id
_entity.type
_entity.pdbx_description
1 polymer ?
#
loop_
_entity_poly.entity_id
_entity_poly.type
_entity_poly.pdbx_seq_one_letter_code
_entity_poly.pdbx_strand_id
1 'polypeptide(L)'
;ITLADIVVTCTLLHLYQHVLDEAFRKSYVNTNRWFITLINQKQVKAVIGDFKLCEKAGEFDPKKYAEFQAAIGSGEKKKTEKAPKAVKAKPEKKEVPKKEQEEPADAAEEALAAEPKSKDPFDEMPKGTFNMDDFKRFYSNNEETKSIPYFWEKFDKENYSIWYSEYKYQDELAKVYMSCNLITGMFQRIEKMRKQAFASVCVFGEDNDSSISGIWVWRGQDLAFKLSPDWQIDYESYDWKKLDPDAQETKDLVTQYFSWTGTDKQGRKFNQGKIFK
;
A
#
# COMPACT_ATOMS: atom_id res chain seq x y z
N ILE A 1 -34.90 -2.30 11.76
CA ILE A 1 -34.32 -2.54 10.43
C ILE A 1 -34.51 -1.27 9.63
N THR A 2 -33.40 -0.60 9.36
CA THR A 2 -33.30 0.61 8.56
C THR A 2 -32.54 0.29 7.28
N LEU A 3 -32.40 1.27 6.39
CA LEU A 3 -31.58 1.10 5.18
C LEU A 3 -30.12 0.73 5.51
N ALA A 4 -29.58 1.27 6.61
CA ALA A 4 -28.23 0.94 7.06
C ALA A 4 -28.09 -0.56 7.39
N ASP A 5 -29.08 -1.14 8.07
CA ASP A 5 -29.09 -2.56 8.39
C ASP A 5 -29.06 -3.44 7.13
N ILE A 6 -29.83 -3.04 6.12
CA ILE A 6 -29.96 -3.76 4.84
C ILE A 6 -28.65 -3.69 4.06
N VAL A 7 -28.09 -2.49 3.88
CA VAL A 7 -26.85 -2.28 3.11
C VAL A 7 -25.70 -3.05 3.75
N VAL A 8 -25.51 -2.91 5.06
CA VAL A 8 -24.39 -3.58 5.76
C VAL A 8 -24.58 -5.10 5.72
N THR A 9 -25.80 -5.62 5.89
CA THR A 9 -26.06 -7.07 5.77
C THR A 9 -25.75 -7.60 4.37
N CYS A 10 -26.15 -6.89 3.32
CA CYS A 10 -25.87 -7.28 1.94
C CYS A 10 -24.36 -7.28 1.64
N THR A 11 -23.61 -6.29 2.16
CA THR A 11 -22.15 -6.25 1.98
C THR A 11 -21.43 -7.39 2.70
N LEU A 12 -21.91 -7.77 3.89
CA LEU A 12 -21.32 -8.83 4.69
C LEU A 12 -21.76 -10.25 4.27
N LEU A 13 -22.75 -10.36 3.39
CA LEU A 13 -23.37 -11.63 3.02
C LEU A 13 -22.36 -12.68 2.53
N HIS A 14 -21.57 -12.33 1.52
CA HIS A 14 -20.58 -13.24 0.93
C HIS A 14 -19.43 -13.54 1.89
N LEU A 15 -19.09 -12.61 2.78
CA LEU A 15 -18.08 -12.82 3.80
C LEU A 15 -18.54 -13.89 4.80
N TYR A 16 -19.78 -13.80 5.31
CA TYR A 16 -20.33 -14.82 6.21
C TYR A 16 -20.59 -16.16 5.52
N GLN A 17 -20.77 -16.18 4.20
CA GLN A 17 -21.03 -17.40 3.43
C GLN A 17 -19.75 -18.15 3.05
N HIS A 18 -18.64 -17.45 2.78
CA HIS A 18 -17.44 -18.07 2.18
C HIS A 18 -16.14 -17.87 2.96
N VAL A 19 -16.04 -16.87 3.82
CA VAL A 19 -14.74 -16.45 4.40
C VAL A 19 -14.73 -16.55 5.91
N LEU A 20 -15.76 -16.04 6.58
CA LEU A 20 -15.81 -15.93 8.03
C LEU A 20 -16.22 -17.28 8.64
N ASP A 21 -15.23 -18.13 8.90
CA ASP A 21 -15.43 -19.43 9.54
C ASP A 21 -15.81 -19.33 11.02
N GLU A 22 -16.09 -20.47 11.65
CA GLU A 22 -16.51 -20.50 13.05
C GLU A 22 -15.44 -19.93 14.00
N ALA A 23 -14.16 -20.21 13.73
CA ALA A 23 -13.05 -19.74 14.55
C ALA A 23 -12.94 -18.21 14.52
N PHE A 24 -13.05 -17.59 13.34
CA PHE A 24 -12.98 -16.15 13.17
C PHE A 24 -14.20 -15.43 13.76
N ARG A 25 -15.39 -16.03 13.61
CA ARG A 25 -16.64 -15.42 14.12
C ARG A 25 -16.72 -15.41 15.65
N LYS A 26 -16.04 -16.31 16.37
CA LYS A 26 -16.14 -16.43 17.85
C LYS A 26 -15.93 -15.11 18.60
N SER A 27 -15.03 -14.26 18.12
CA SER A 27 -14.71 -12.98 18.76
C SER A 27 -15.78 -11.89 18.58
N TYR A 28 -16.71 -12.05 17.62
CA TYR A 28 -17.65 -11.01 17.19
C TYR A 28 -19.11 -11.33 17.55
N VAL A 29 -19.37 -11.69 18.81
CA VAL A 29 -20.66 -12.20 19.30
C VAL A 29 -21.86 -11.30 18.95
N ASN A 30 -21.74 -9.99 19.19
CA ASN A 30 -22.84 -9.04 18.94
C ASN A 30 -23.14 -8.89 17.44
N THR A 31 -22.09 -8.83 16.61
CA THR A 31 -22.20 -8.70 15.15
C THR A 31 -22.82 -9.95 14.54
N ASN A 32 -22.39 -11.14 14.98
CA ASN A 32 -22.97 -12.41 14.53
C ASN A 32 -24.46 -12.48 14.87
N ARG A 33 -24.82 -12.10 16.10
CA ARG A 33 -26.23 -12.10 16.55
C ARG A 33 -27.07 -11.17 15.69
N TRP A 34 -26.60 -9.95 15.44
CA TRP A 34 -27.28 -8.97 14.60
C TRP A 34 -27.44 -9.48 13.16
N PHE A 35 -26.37 -10.00 12.55
CA PHE A 35 -26.39 -10.51 11.18
C PHE A 35 -27.34 -11.72 11.03
N ILE A 36 -27.27 -12.68 11.95
CA ILE A 36 -28.17 -13.85 11.97
C ILE A 36 -29.63 -13.40 12.16
N THR A 37 -29.87 -12.36 12.97
CA THR A 37 -31.22 -11.81 13.17
C THR A 37 -31.78 -11.19 11.89
N LEU A 38 -30.94 -10.52 11.08
CA LEU A 38 -31.35 -9.90 9.83
C LEU A 38 -31.55 -10.92 8.70
N ILE A 39 -30.63 -11.89 8.56
CA ILE A 39 -30.74 -12.91 7.51
C ILE A 39 -31.96 -13.83 7.70
N ASN A 40 -32.43 -13.97 8.95
CA ASN A 40 -33.60 -14.78 9.27
C ASN A 40 -34.94 -14.06 9.12
N GLN A 41 -34.95 -12.77 8.79
CA GLN A 41 -36.20 -12.03 8.54
C GLN A 41 -36.91 -12.59 7.30
N LYS A 42 -38.24 -12.65 7.34
CA LYS A 42 -39.05 -13.23 6.25
C LYS A 42 -38.79 -12.52 4.92
N GLN A 43 -38.65 -11.20 4.95
CA GLN A 43 -38.40 -10.35 3.80
C GLN A 43 -37.00 -10.60 3.21
N VAL A 44 -36.01 -10.84 4.05
CA VAL A 44 -34.62 -11.09 3.63
C VAL A 44 -34.49 -12.51 3.08
N LYS A 45 -35.10 -13.51 3.75
CA LYS A 45 -35.19 -14.89 3.26
C LYS A 45 -35.89 -15.00 1.90
N ALA A 46 -36.91 -14.19 1.66
CA ALA A 46 -37.60 -14.16 0.37
C ALA A 46 -36.69 -13.72 -0.80
N VAL A 47 -35.63 -12.96 -0.53
CA VAL A 47 -34.72 -12.44 -1.56
C VAL A 47 -33.43 -13.27 -1.64
N ILE A 48 -32.83 -13.61 -0.50
CA ILE A 48 -31.52 -14.27 -0.41
C ILE A 48 -31.65 -15.80 -0.48
N GLY A 49 -32.79 -16.35 -0.10
CA GLY A 49 -33.01 -17.80 -0.06
C GLY A 49 -32.33 -18.50 1.12
N ASP A 50 -31.98 -19.77 0.93
CA ASP A 50 -31.34 -20.59 1.96
C ASP A 50 -29.88 -20.16 2.16
N PHE A 51 -29.66 -19.45 3.26
CA PHE A 51 -28.36 -18.96 3.67
C PHE A 51 -27.67 -19.95 4.63
N LYS A 52 -26.48 -20.43 4.24
CA LYS A 52 -25.62 -21.26 5.10
C LYS A 52 -24.38 -20.47 5.53
N LEU A 53 -24.12 -20.46 6.84
CA LEU A 53 -22.91 -19.90 7.42
C LEU A 53 -21.67 -20.70 6.97
N CYS A 54 -20.58 -20.00 6.69
CA CYS A 54 -19.29 -20.61 6.38
C CYS A 54 -18.83 -21.49 7.55
N GLU A 55 -18.58 -22.78 7.30
CA GLU A 55 -18.07 -23.75 8.29
C GLU A 55 -16.53 -23.82 8.25
N LYS A 56 -15.94 -23.68 7.06
CA LYS A 56 -14.49 -23.63 6.82
C LYS A 56 -14.19 -22.50 5.84
N ALA A 57 -13.28 -21.60 6.20
CA ALA A 57 -12.89 -20.49 5.35
C ALA A 57 -12.43 -21.02 3.98
N GLY A 58 -12.89 -20.41 2.89
CA GLY A 58 -12.52 -20.82 1.54
C GLY A 58 -11.01 -20.77 1.38
N GLU A 59 -10.37 -21.94 1.30
CA GLU A 59 -8.97 -22.06 0.89
C GLU A 59 -8.90 -21.74 -0.61
N PHE A 60 -7.93 -20.90 -1.00
CA PHE A 60 -7.69 -20.56 -2.39
C PHE A 60 -7.27 -21.82 -3.16
N ASP A 61 -8.21 -22.41 -3.90
CA ASP A 61 -7.95 -23.54 -4.77
C ASP A 61 -7.66 -23.03 -6.19
N PRO A 62 -6.42 -23.16 -6.68
CA PRO A 62 -6.02 -22.65 -8.00
C PRO A 62 -6.89 -23.19 -9.14
N LYS A 63 -7.48 -24.38 -9.00
CA LYS A 63 -8.36 -24.97 -10.01
C LYS A 63 -9.72 -24.28 -10.07
N LYS A 64 -10.35 -23.99 -8.93
CA LYS A 64 -11.65 -23.29 -8.90
C LYS A 64 -11.53 -21.83 -9.36
N TYR A 65 -10.40 -21.19 -9.08
CA TYR A 65 -10.11 -19.85 -9.59
C TYR A 65 -9.94 -19.84 -11.13
N ALA A 66 -9.27 -20.87 -11.68
CA ALA A 66 -9.14 -21.04 -13.13
C ALA A 66 -10.48 -21.33 -13.82
N GLU A 67 -11.36 -22.13 -13.21
CA GLU A 67 -12.71 -22.39 -13.71
C GLU A 67 -13.62 -21.15 -13.64
N PHE A 68 -13.52 -20.34 -12.58
CA PHE A 68 -14.27 -19.08 -12.45
C PHE A 68 -13.80 -18.03 -13.47
N GLN A 69 -12.49 -17.91 -13.73
CA GLN A 69 -11.98 -17.07 -14.81
C GLN A 69 -12.40 -17.57 -16.19
N ALA A 70 -12.48 -18.89 -16.39
CA ALA A 70 -12.97 -19.47 -17.65
C ALA A 70 -14.47 -19.19 -17.87
N ALA A 71 -15.28 -19.15 -16.81
CA ALA A 71 -16.71 -18.83 -16.87
C ALA A 71 -16.98 -17.34 -17.15
N ILE A 72 -16.09 -16.44 -16.72
CA ILE A 72 -16.16 -15.00 -17.03
C ILE A 72 -15.63 -14.69 -18.46
N GLY A 73 -14.92 -15.64 -19.09
CA GLY A 73 -14.19 -15.47 -20.34
C GLY A 73 -14.95 -15.67 -21.67
N SER A 74 -16.28 -15.70 -21.70
CA SER A 74 -17.05 -15.71 -22.96
C SER A 74 -17.43 -14.30 -23.42
N GLY A 75 -16.40 -13.52 -23.79
CA GLY A 75 -16.51 -12.19 -24.37
C GLY A 75 -15.12 -11.70 -24.80
N GLU A 76 -14.70 -12.13 -26.00
CA GLU A 76 -13.52 -11.68 -26.76
C GLU A 76 -12.08 -11.91 -26.21
N LYS A 77 -11.57 -13.09 -26.55
CA LYS A 77 -10.18 -13.42 -26.97
C LYS A 77 -9.43 -12.24 -27.63
N LYS A 78 -8.19 -11.87 -27.26
CA LYS A 78 -6.87 -12.56 -27.41
C LYS A 78 -5.82 -11.56 -26.85
N LYS A 79 -4.72 -11.86 -26.14
CA LYS A 79 -3.73 -12.96 -26.09
C LYS A 79 -2.91 -12.77 -24.78
N THR A 80 -2.84 -13.76 -23.86
CA THR A 80 -1.65 -14.62 -23.55
C THR A 80 -0.36 -13.85 -23.26
N GLU A 81 0.44 -14.01 -22.19
CA GLU A 81 0.84 -15.15 -21.33
C GLU A 81 1.93 -14.53 -20.40
N LYS A 82 2.09 -14.75 -19.07
CA LYS A 82 2.57 -15.97 -18.39
C LYS A 82 2.64 -15.70 -16.88
N ALA A 83 2.19 -16.69 -16.11
CA ALA A 83 2.47 -16.89 -14.69
C ALA A 83 3.90 -17.48 -14.47
N PRO A 84 4.39 -17.53 -13.22
CA PRO A 84 5.81 -17.43 -12.87
C PRO A 84 6.55 -18.77 -12.82
N LYS A 85 7.85 -18.76 -13.16
CA LYS A 85 8.80 -19.84 -12.84
C LYS A 85 9.79 -19.36 -11.78
N ALA A 86 9.79 -20.09 -10.67
CA ALA A 86 10.87 -20.14 -9.70
C ALA A 86 12.22 -20.49 -10.37
N VAL A 87 13.30 -19.83 -9.97
CA VAL A 87 14.68 -20.32 -10.18
C VAL A 87 15.56 -19.89 -9.00
N LYS A 88 16.10 -20.88 -8.28
CA LYS A 88 17.31 -20.78 -7.45
C LYS A 88 18.55 -20.64 -8.36
N ALA A 89 19.54 -19.90 -7.85
CA ALA A 89 20.98 -19.90 -8.17
C ALA A 89 21.52 -19.00 -9.32
N LYS A 90 22.38 -18.06 -8.91
CA LYS A 90 23.45 -17.32 -9.64
C LYS A 90 24.51 -18.29 -10.25
N PRO A 91 25.48 -17.88 -11.12
CA PRO A 91 25.92 -16.53 -11.51
C PRO A 91 26.28 -16.32 -13.03
N GLU A 92 26.75 -15.09 -13.32
CA GLU A 92 27.63 -14.63 -14.44
C GLU A 92 27.07 -13.91 -15.69
N LYS A 93 27.53 -12.64 -15.79
CA LYS A 93 27.77 -11.72 -16.93
C LYS A 93 27.38 -12.16 -18.36
N LYS A 94 26.57 -11.32 -19.03
CA LYS A 94 26.99 -10.41 -20.14
C LYS A 94 25.81 -9.64 -20.76
N GLU A 95 26.07 -8.35 -20.99
CA GLU A 95 25.62 -7.45 -22.08
C GLU A 95 24.13 -7.31 -22.48
N VAL A 96 23.73 -6.03 -22.46
CA VAL A 96 22.52 -5.33 -22.95
C VAL A 96 22.09 -5.77 -24.38
N PRO A 97 20.79 -5.69 -24.76
CA PRO A 97 20.23 -4.41 -25.25
C PRO A 97 18.78 -4.08 -24.80
N LYS A 98 18.57 -2.77 -24.62
CA LYS A 98 17.29 -2.02 -24.52
C LYS A 98 16.09 -2.67 -25.22
N LYS A 99 14.94 -2.69 -24.54
CA LYS A 99 13.63 -2.51 -25.17
C LYS A 99 12.80 -1.55 -24.33
N GLU A 100 12.44 -0.43 -24.96
CA GLU A 100 11.37 0.46 -24.56
C GLU A 100 10.08 -0.35 -24.31
N GLN A 101 9.48 -0.15 -23.15
CA GLN A 101 8.06 -0.41 -22.93
C GLN A 101 7.45 0.93 -22.54
N GLU A 102 6.62 1.46 -23.45
CA GLU A 102 5.61 2.44 -23.14
C GLU A 102 4.74 1.89 -22.00
N GLU A 103 4.79 2.56 -20.84
CA GLU A 103 3.79 2.37 -19.79
C GLU A 103 2.48 3.04 -20.23
N PRO A 104 1.32 2.40 -19.98
CA PRO A 104 0.01 3.00 -20.21
C PRO A 104 -0.23 4.10 -19.16
N ALA A 105 0.06 5.34 -19.53
CA ALA A 105 -0.09 6.51 -18.66
C ALA A 105 -1.52 7.10 -18.58
N ASP A 106 -2.51 6.60 -19.32
CA ASP A 106 -3.75 7.38 -19.56
C ASP A 106 -4.98 7.01 -18.71
N ALA A 107 -5.10 5.77 -18.20
CA ALA A 107 -6.35 5.35 -17.53
C ALA A 107 -6.53 5.89 -16.09
N ALA A 108 -5.44 6.32 -15.44
CA ALA A 108 -5.46 6.78 -14.05
C ALA A 108 -5.68 8.30 -13.93
N GLU A 109 -5.30 9.09 -14.94
CA GLU A 109 -5.62 10.52 -15.00
C GLU A 109 -7.10 10.76 -15.25
N GLU A 110 -7.74 9.92 -16.07
CA GLU A 110 -9.17 10.02 -16.38
C GLU A 110 -10.08 9.71 -15.17
N ALA A 111 -9.69 8.75 -14.33
CA ALA A 111 -10.42 8.43 -13.09
C ALA A 111 -10.29 9.54 -12.01
N LEU A 112 -9.14 10.23 -11.96
CA LEU A 112 -8.91 11.36 -11.06
C LEU A 112 -9.60 12.66 -11.51
N ALA A 113 -9.92 12.78 -12.80
CA ALA A 113 -10.68 13.91 -13.33
C ALA A 113 -12.20 13.79 -13.10
N ALA A 114 -12.70 12.58 -12.77
CA ALA A 114 -14.11 12.28 -12.62
C ALA A 114 -14.65 12.40 -11.18
N GLU A 115 -13.80 12.41 -10.15
CA GLU A 115 -14.24 12.74 -8.78
C GLU A 115 -14.34 14.26 -8.61
N PRO A 116 -15.39 14.77 -7.92
CA PRO A 116 -15.52 16.20 -7.67
C PRO A 116 -14.27 16.69 -6.94
N LYS A 117 -13.57 17.68 -7.52
CA LYS A 117 -12.34 18.27 -6.98
C LYS A 117 -12.53 18.66 -5.51
N SER A 118 -12.26 17.75 -4.58
CA SER A 118 -11.80 18.15 -3.26
C SER A 118 -10.49 18.86 -3.51
N LYS A 119 -10.39 20.14 -3.14
CA LYS A 119 -9.15 20.90 -3.24
C LYS A 119 -8.00 20.04 -2.73
N ASP A 120 -6.95 19.86 -3.52
CA ASP A 120 -5.75 19.15 -3.08
C ASP A 120 -5.21 19.95 -1.87
N PRO A 121 -5.07 19.35 -0.68
CA PRO A 121 -4.60 20.07 0.50
C PRO A 121 -3.19 20.67 0.32
N PHE A 122 -2.43 20.23 -0.69
CA PHE A 122 -1.12 20.77 -1.05
C PHE A 122 -1.18 21.95 -2.04
N ASP A 123 -2.34 22.25 -2.64
CA ASP A 123 -2.49 23.38 -3.59
C ASP A 123 -2.43 24.73 -2.88
N GLU A 124 -2.76 24.79 -1.59
CA GLU A 124 -2.67 26.01 -0.77
C GLU A 124 -1.22 26.40 -0.42
N MET A 125 -0.29 25.47 -0.59
CA MET A 125 1.13 25.70 -0.29
C MET A 125 1.85 26.36 -1.46
N PRO A 126 3.02 27.00 -1.28
CA PRO A 126 3.79 27.54 -2.40
C PRO A 126 4.22 26.40 -3.34
N LYS A 127 4.10 26.60 -4.66
CA LYS A 127 4.67 25.68 -5.65
C LYS A 127 6.19 25.80 -5.53
N GLY A 128 6.81 24.90 -4.78
CA GLY A 128 8.26 24.85 -4.65
C GLY A 128 8.96 24.59 -5.98
N THR A 129 10.28 24.76 -6.00
CA THR A 129 11.10 24.54 -7.20
C THR A 129 11.35 23.06 -7.49
N PHE A 130 11.09 22.18 -6.52
CA PHE A 130 11.29 20.74 -6.65
C PHE A 130 10.12 20.07 -7.40
N ASN A 131 10.42 19.42 -8.53
CA ASN A 131 9.45 18.63 -9.28
C ASN A 131 9.47 17.17 -8.82
N MET A 132 8.46 16.78 -8.05
CA MET A 132 8.34 15.44 -7.47
C MET A 132 8.20 14.34 -8.54
N ASP A 133 7.45 14.58 -9.61
CA ASP A 133 7.24 13.58 -10.68
C ASP A 133 8.51 13.35 -11.49
N ASP A 134 9.26 14.41 -11.77
CA ASP A 134 10.56 14.33 -12.43
C ASP A 134 11.57 13.56 -11.58
N PHE A 135 11.62 13.84 -10.28
CA PHE A 135 12.46 13.09 -9.35
C PHE A 135 12.08 11.59 -9.32
N LYS A 136 10.79 11.26 -9.23
CA LYS A 136 10.31 9.86 -9.23
C LYS A 136 10.67 9.10 -10.50
N ARG A 137 10.53 9.76 -11.66
CA ARG A 137 10.95 9.20 -12.95
C ARG A 137 12.46 8.99 -12.97
N PHE A 138 13.23 9.98 -12.52
CA PHE A 138 14.69 9.87 -12.46
C PHE A 138 15.14 8.75 -11.53
N TYR A 139 14.56 8.67 -10.33
CA TYR A 139 14.83 7.63 -9.34
C TYR A 139 14.51 6.22 -9.84
N SER A 140 13.44 6.06 -10.62
CA SER A 140 13.06 4.75 -11.18
C SER A 140 13.92 4.31 -12.35
N ASN A 141 14.47 5.26 -13.11
CA ASN A 141 15.20 5.00 -14.35
C ASN A 141 16.72 4.96 -14.18
N ASN A 142 17.25 5.49 -13.07
CA ASN A 142 18.68 5.59 -12.80
C ASN A 142 19.06 4.91 -11.49
N GLU A 143 20.31 4.47 -11.42
CA GLU A 143 20.90 3.94 -10.19
C GLU A 143 20.91 4.99 -9.07
N GLU A 144 20.88 4.51 -7.83
CA GLU A 144 20.71 5.32 -6.63
C GLU A 144 21.91 6.26 -6.42
N THR A 145 23.08 5.86 -6.93
CA THR A 145 24.31 6.67 -6.97
C THR A 145 24.15 7.98 -7.77
N LYS A 146 23.19 8.04 -8.70
CA LYS A 146 22.85 9.25 -9.47
C LYS A 146 21.58 9.90 -8.94
N SER A 147 20.61 9.09 -8.54
CA SER A 147 19.30 9.57 -8.07
C SER A 147 19.38 10.31 -6.74
N ILE A 148 20.27 9.89 -5.83
CA ILE A 148 20.45 10.55 -4.53
C ILE A 148 21.12 11.93 -4.69
N PRO A 149 22.21 12.11 -5.44
CA PRO A 149 22.71 13.46 -5.76
C PRO A 149 21.68 14.33 -6.46
N TYR A 150 20.92 13.76 -7.41
CA TYR A 150 19.86 14.49 -8.12
C TYR A 150 18.76 14.99 -7.18
N PHE A 151 18.37 14.16 -6.19
CA PHE A 151 17.46 14.57 -5.12
C PHE A 151 18.01 15.83 -4.43
N TRP A 152 19.23 15.78 -3.89
CA TRP A 152 19.79 16.87 -3.12
C TRP A 152 20.07 18.15 -3.93
N GLU A 153 20.36 18.04 -5.23
CA GLU A 153 20.54 19.19 -6.11
C GLU A 153 19.22 19.94 -6.37
N LYS A 154 18.12 19.20 -6.52
CA LYS A 154 16.80 19.76 -6.82
C LYS A 154 15.95 20.01 -5.58
N PHE A 155 16.33 19.44 -4.43
CA PHE A 155 15.52 19.46 -3.23
C PHE A 155 15.34 20.88 -2.70
N ASP A 156 14.08 21.30 -2.64
CA ASP A 156 13.69 22.60 -2.14
C ASP A 156 13.34 22.52 -0.66
N LYS A 157 14.32 22.83 0.21
CA LYS A 157 14.16 22.77 1.66
C LYS A 157 13.17 23.79 2.24
N GLU A 158 12.82 24.84 1.49
CA GLU A 158 11.86 25.85 1.95
C GLU A 158 10.42 25.34 1.80
N ASN A 159 10.14 24.62 0.71
CA ASN A 159 8.79 24.16 0.38
C ASN A 159 8.56 22.67 0.58
N TYR A 160 9.61 21.87 0.79
CA TYR A 160 9.52 20.43 1.06
C TYR A 160 10.17 20.09 2.39
N SER A 161 9.65 19.04 3.02
CA SER A 161 10.21 18.51 4.26
C SER A 161 10.46 17.01 4.16
N ILE A 162 11.46 16.56 4.92
CA ILE A 162 11.86 15.16 5.04
C ILE A 162 11.41 14.68 6.41
N TRP A 163 10.74 13.54 6.45
CA TRP A 163 10.22 12.92 7.65
C TRP A 163 10.70 11.49 7.77
N TYR A 164 11.16 11.14 8.96
CA TYR A 164 11.43 9.77 9.34
C TYR A 164 10.19 9.19 10.01
N SER A 165 9.77 8.01 9.55
CA SER A 165 8.70 7.22 10.15
C SER A 165 9.26 5.95 10.77
N GLU A 166 8.82 5.59 11.97
CA GLU A 166 9.13 4.31 12.61
C GLU A 166 7.85 3.70 13.15
N TYR A 167 7.60 2.43 12.86
CA TYR A 167 6.39 1.75 13.34
C TYR A 167 6.49 1.47 14.83
N LYS A 168 5.45 1.84 15.59
CA LYS A 168 5.42 1.75 17.06
C LYS A 168 5.30 0.31 17.56
N TYR A 169 4.51 -0.51 16.86
CA TYR A 169 4.12 -1.84 17.31
C TYR A 169 4.98 -2.93 16.67
N GLN A 170 6.31 -2.80 16.76
CA GLN A 170 7.24 -3.76 16.13
C GLN A 170 7.03 -5.20 16.62
N ASP A 171 6.59 -5.37 17.87
CA ASP A 171 6.30 -6.68 18.47
C ASP A 171 5.12 -7.41 17.82
N GLU A 172 4.23 -6.70 17.12
CA GLU A 172 3.12 -7.30 16.39
C GLU A 172 3.53 -7.81 14.99
N LEU A 173 4.75 -7.47 14.53
CA LEU A 173 5.26 -7.83 13.22
C LEU A 173 5.81 -9.26 13.19
N ALA A 174 4.90 -10.23 13.21
CA ALA A 174 5.25 -11.65 13.25
C ALA A 174 5.91 -12.17 11.96
N LYS A 175 5.52 -11.65 10.79
CA LYS A 175 6.04 -12.14 9.50
C LYS A 175 6.34 -11.00 8.54
N VAL A 176 7.47 -11.07 7.86
CA VAL A 176 7.96 -10.01 6.96
C VAL A 176 6.94 -9.70 5.85
N TYR A 177 6.28 -10.71 5.29
CA TYR A 177 5.26 -10.46 4.25
C TYR A 177 4.03 -9.72 4.78
N MET A 178 3.66 -9.91 6.05
CA MET A 178 2.55 -9.18 6.67
C MET A 178 2.92 -7.72 6.85
N SER A 179 4.17 -7.44 7.27
CA SER A 179 4.74 -6.09 7.33
C SER A 179 4.69 -5.40 5.97
N CYS A 180 5.06 -6.10 4.89
CA CYS A 180 4.97 -5.55 3.53
C CYS A 180 3.52 -5.30 3.07
N ASN A 181 2.58 -6.16 3.44
CA ASN A 181 1.16 -5.97 3.15
C ASN A 181 0.59 -4.78 3.92
N LEU A 182 1.01 -4.58 5.17
CA LEU A 182 0.60 -3.44 5.99
C LEU A 182 1.04 -2.12 5.35
N ILE A 183 2.31 -2.02 4.93
CA ILE A 183 2.85 -0.85 4.21
C ILE A 183 2.06 -0.61 2.91
N THR A 184 1.83 -1.67 2.13
CA THR A 184 1.09 -1.55 0.85
C THR A 184 -0.35 -1.09 1.09
N GLY A 185 -1.01 -1.58 2.13
CA GLY A 185 -2.35 -1.15 2.52
C GLY A 185 -2.39 0.33 2.91
N MET A 186 -1.39 0.81 3.66
CA MET A 186 -1.26 2.24 3.96
C MET A 186 -1.14 3.07 2.68
N PHE A 187 -0.26 2.66 1.75
CA PHE A 187 -0.04 3.37 0.48
C PHE A 187 -1.33 3.50 -0.33
N GLN A 188 -2.14 2.44 -0.41
CA GLN A 188 -3.43 2.47 -1.11
C GLN A 188 -4.42 3.46 -0.50
N ARG A 189 -4.43 3.61 0.84
CA ARG A 189 -5.32 4.56 1.52
C ARG A 189 -4.89 6.01 1.32
N ILE A 190 -3.59 6.25 1.26
CA ILE A 190 -3.01 7.59 1.02
C ILE A 190 -2.70 7.83 -0.47
N GLU A 191 -3.23 7.03 -1.38
CA GLU A 191 -2.94 7.09 -2.82
C GLU A 191 -3.15 8.50 -3.40
N LYS A 192 -4.14 9.25 -2.91
CA LYS A 192 -4.39 10.64 -3.33
C LYS A 192 -3.22 11.58 -3.04
N MET A 193 -2.42 11.30 -2.01
CA MET A 193 -1.21 12.05 -1.64
C MET A 193 -0.02 11.75 -2.56
N ARG A 194 -0.07 10.67 -3.36
CA ARG A 194 1.09 10.24 -4.16
C ARG A 194 1.62 11.35 -5.05
N LYS A 195 0.78 12.17 -5.69
CA LYS A 195 1.25 13.21 -6.63
C LYS A 195 2.24 14.20 -6.00
N GLN A 196 2.08 14.48 -4.70
CA GLN A 196 2.85 15.50 -3.98
C GLN A 196 3.83 14.91 -2.95
N ALA A 197 3.95 13.58 -2.90
CA ALA A 197 4.77 12.89 -1.92
C ALA A 197 5.55 11.72 -2.53
N PHE A 198 6.66 11.41 -1.89
CA PHE A 198 7.50 10.26 -2.17
C PHE A 198 7.92 9.64 -0.85
N ALA A 199 7.98 8.32 -0.79
CA ALA A 199 8.54 7.65 0.38
C ALA A 199 9.29 6.38 0.01
N SER A 200 10.33 6.09 0.78
CA SER A 200 11.00 4.80 0.78
C SER A 200 10.84 4.18 2.16
N VAL A 201 9.94 3.20 2.26
CA VAL A 201 9.66 2.46 3.49
C VAL A 201 10.31 1.09 3.39
N CYS A 202 11.12 0.75 4.37
CA CYS A 202 11.88 -0.47 4.44
C CYS A 202 11.39 -1.35 5.59
N VAL A 203 11.39 -2.65 5.35
CA VAL A 203 11.25 -3.70 6.36
C VAL A 203 12.64 -4.26 6.62
N PHE A 204 13.07 -4.19 7.87
CA PHE A 204 14.33 -4.76 8.33
C PHE A 204 14.07 -5.99 9.20
N GLY A 205 15.05 -6.90 9.25
CA GLY A 205 15.03 -8.08 10.10
C GLY A 205 14.41 -9.32 9.44
N GLU A 206 13.94 -10.24 10.27
CA GLU A 206 13.42 -11.55 9.89
C GLU A 206 12.06 -11.81 10.57
N ASP A 207 11.44 -12.96 10.29
CA ASP A 207 10.16 -13.31 10.90
C ASP A 207 10.28 -13.32 12.45
N ASN A 208 9.30 -12.70 13.12
CA ASN A 208 9.23 -12.44 14.57
C ASN A 208 10.22 -11.39 15.12
N ASP A 209 11.18 -10.92 14.32
CA ASP A 209 12.09 -9.84 14.68
C ASP A 209 12.23 -8.89 13.49
N SER A 210 11.11 -8.24 13.14
CA SER A 210 11.05 -7.30 12.02
C SER A 210 10.66 -5.90 12.47
N SER A 211 11.21 -4.90 11.80
CA SER A 211 10.89 -3.49 12.03
C SER A 211 10.51 -2.82 10.72
N ILE A 212 9.62 -1.84 10.81
CA ILE A 212 9.23 -1.00 9.68
C ILE A 212 9.68 0.41 9.98
N SER A 213 10.48 0.96 9.09
CA SER A 213 10.91 2.34 9.16
C SER A 213 11.05 2.89 7.75
N GLY A 214 10.98 4.20 7.60
CA GLY A 214 10.96 4.81 6.27
C GLY A 214 11.29 6.28 6.27
N ILE A 215 11.74 6.74 5.11
CA ILE A 215 11.94 8.15 4.82
C ILE A 215 10.82 8.60 3.89
N TRP A 216 10.16 9.68 4.28
CA TRP A 216 9.08 10.31 3.55
C TRP A 216 9.47 11.73 3.18
N VAL A 217 9.05 12.15 2.00
CA VAL A 217 9.28 13.48 1.47
C VAL A 217 7.96 13.97 0.88
N TRP A 218 7.49 15.12 1.31
CA TRP A 218 6.29 15.75 0.76
C TRP A 218 6.41 17.25 0.78
N ARG A 219 5.49 17.89 0.03
CA ARG A 219 5.37 19.34 0.00
C ARG A 219 4.77 19.87 1.30
N GLY A 220 5.31 20.96 1.80
CA GLY A 220 4.93 21.56 3.07
C GLY A 220 5.89 21.24 4.20
N GLN A 221 5.78 22.00 5.28
CA GLN A 221 6.65 21.90 6.46
C GLN A 221 6.02 21.12 7.61
N ASP A 222 4.71 20.86 7.52
CA ASP A 222 3.92 20.16 8.53
C ASP A 222 3.67 18.70 8.13
N LEU A 223 3.15 17.93 9.09
CA LEU A 223 2.73 16.55 8.89
C LEU A 223 1.56 16.47 7.91
N ALA A 224 1.83 15.97 6.71
CA ALA A 224 0.85 15.87 5.62
C ALA A 224 -0.42 15.11 6.01
N PHE A 225 -0.32 14.07 6.84
CA PHE A 225 -1.48 13.27 7.28
C PHE A 225 -2.54 14.09 8.03
N LYS A 226 -2.15 15.22 8.65
CA LYS A 226 -3.11 16.10 9.36
C LYS A 226 -3.92 16.99 8.41
N LEU A 227 -3.52 17.09 7.14
CA LEU A 227 -4.17 17.95 6.15
C LEU A 227 -5.51 17.39 5.66
N SER A 228 -5.68 16.06 5.74
CA SER A 228 -6.94 15.40 5.38
C SER A 228 -7.32 14.37 6.44
N PRO A 229 -8.57 14.36 6.93
CA PRO A 229 -9.08 13.30 7.80
C PRO A 229 -8.93 11.89 7.20
N ASP A 230 -8.98 11.76 5.88
CA ASP A 230 -8.90 10.47 5.19
C ASP A 230 -7.52 9.81 5.30
N TRP A 231 -6.48 10.60 5.59
CA TRP A 231 -5.10 10.11 5.71
C TRP A 231 -4.70 9.78 7.15
N GLN A 232 -5.61 10.01 8.12
CA GLN A 232 -5.34 9.88 9.54
C GLN A 232 -5.52 8.45 10.08
N ILE A 233 -5.83 7.48 9.23
CA ILE A 233 -6.20 6.12 9.64
C ILE A 233 -5.01 5.37 10.25
N ASP A 234 -3.84 5.41 9.61
CA ASP A 234 -2.69 4.60 10.04
C ASP A 234 -1.53 5.41 10.60
N TYR A 235 -1.47 6.72 10.35
CA TYR A 235 -0.32 7.52 10.72
C TYR A 235 -0.04 7.51 12.23
N GLU A 236 -1.06 7.29 13.08
CA GLU A 236 -0.90 7.23 14.54
C GLU A 236 -0.10 6.00 14.99
N SER A 237 -0.10 4.93 14.19
CA SER A 237 0.68 3.70 14.45
C SER A 237 2.18 3.88 14.15
N TYR A 238 2.57 5.03 13.60
CA TYR A 238 3.95 5.39 13.32
C TYR A 238 4.37 6.61 14.15
N ASP A 239 5.61 6.61 14.59
CA ASP A 239 6.29 7.81 15.09
C ASP A 239 6.86 8.60 13.93
N TRP A 240 6.61 9.91 13.92
CA TRP A 240 7.04 10.82 12.87
C TRP A 240 8.02 11.83 13.44
N LYS A 241 9.22 11.86 12.86
CA LYS A 241 10.25 12.84 13.21
C LYS A 241 10.63 13.63 11.97
N LYS A 242 10.45 14.96 12.02
CA LYS A 242 10.96 15.85 10.99
C LYS A 242 12.48 15.83 11.04
N LEU A 243 13.11 15.64 9.88
CA LEU A 243 14.56 15.65 9.74
C LEU A 243 15.02 16.99 9.17
N ASP A 244 16.22 17.41 9.58
CA ASP A 244 16.88 18.59 9.04
C ASP A 244 17.63 18.22 7.75
N PRO A 245 17.30 18.80 6.59
CA PRO A 245 17.98 18.51 5.31
C PRO A 245 19.47 18.88 5.30
N ASP A 246 19.91 19.83 6.14
CA ASP A 246 21.31 20.27 6.16
C ASP A 246 22.20 19.34 7.02
N ALA A 247 21.60 18.55 7.92
CA ALA A 247 22.32 17.63 8.80
C ALA A 247 22.91 16.43 8.04
N GLN A 248 24.17 16.10 8.34
CA GLN A 248 24.85 14.95 7.72
C GLN A 248 24.15 13.62 8.03
N GLU A 249 23.66 13.45 9.26
CA GLU A 249 22.89 12.26 9.65
C GLU A 249 21.64 12.05 8.79
N THR A 250 20.93 13.13 8.43
CA THR A 250 19.78 13.06 7.52
C THR A 250 20.21 12.63 6.13
N LYS A 251 21.33 13.16 5.63
CA LYS A 251 21.85 12.79 4.30
C LYS A 251 22.24 11.33 4.24
N ASP A 252 22.87 10.82 5.30
CA ASP A 252 23.26 9.42 5.41
C ASP A 252 22.03 8.52 5.51
N LEU A 253 21.03 8.90 6.32
CA LEU A 253 19.75 8.18 6.41
C LEU A 253 18.99 8.18 5.08
N VAL A 254 18.81 9.33 4.43
CA VAL A 254 18.14 9.41 3.12
C VAL A 254 18.87 8.53 2.11
N THR A 255 20.21 8.60 2.08
CA THR A 255 21.02 7.74 1.20
C THR A 255 20.73 6.27 1.48
N GLN A 256 20.81 5.85 2.74
CA GLN A 256 20.59 4.47 3.18
C GLN A 256 19.20 3.93 2.78
N TYR A 257 18.15 4.71 3.02
CA TYR A 257 16.78 4.30 2.70
C TYR A 257 16.47 4.39 1.21
N PHE A 258 17.10 5.31 0.47
CA PHE A 258 16.91 5.43 -0.97
C PHE A 258 17.73 4.42 -1.75
N SER A 259 18.85 3.92 -1.21
CA SER A 259 19.61 2.83 -1.82
C SER A 259 19.19 1.44 -1.34
N TRP A 260 18.30 1.35 -0.34
CA TRP A 260 17.98 0.12 0.38
C TRP A 260 19.20 -0.64 0.92
N THR A 261 20.31 0.08 1.11
CA THR A 261 21.54 -0.51 1.62
C THR A 261 21.75 -0.01 3.04
N GLY A 262 21.32 -0.79 4.03
CA GLY A 262 21.72 -0.53 5.42
C GLY A 262 21.02 -1.39 6.45
N THR A 263 21.19 -0.98 7.69
CA THR A 263 20.62 -1.62 8.88
C THR A 263 19.76 -0.67 9.66
N ASP A 264 18.71 -1.19 10.29
CA ASP A 264 17.92 -0.39 11.20
C ASP A 264 18.75 0.04 12.42
N LYS A 265 18.21 0.95 13.25
CA LYS A 265 18.82 1.41 14.52
C LYS A 265 19.25 0.26 15.43
N GLN A 266 18.58 -0.89 15.34
CA GLN A 266 18.87 -2.09 16.11
C GLN A 266 19.82 -3.07 15.41
N GLY A 267 20.43 -2.68 14.29
CA GLY A 267 21.36 -3.52 13.51
C GLY A 267 20.68 -4.58 12.65
N ARG A 268 19.34 -4.57 12.55
CA ARG A 268 18.57 -5.51 11.72
C ARG A 268 18.86 -5.25 10.24
N LYS A 269 19.12 -6.31 9.47
CA LYS A 269 19.47 -6.21 8.04
C LYS A 269 18.25 -5.84 7.20
N PHE A 270 18.47 -5.10 6.12
CA PHE A 270 17.43 -4.85 5.12
C PHE A 270 16.88 -6.17 4.57
N ASN A 271 15.55 -6.28 4.50
CA ASN A 271 14.86 -7.43 3.93
C ASN A 271 14.07 -7.05 2.68
N GLN A 272 13.13 -6.10 2.81
CA GLN A 272 12.28 -5.66 1.70
C GLN A 272 12.03 -4.15 1.74
N GLY A 273 11.94 -3.52 0.57
CA GLY A 273 11.65 -2.10 0.42
C GLY A 273 10.36 -1.89 -0.38
N LYS A 274 9.62 -0.84 -0.04
CA LYS A 274 8.44 -0.37 -0.75
C LYS A 274 8.56 1.12 -0.99
N ILE A 275 8.42 1.52 -2.26
CA ILE A 275 8.41 2.93 -2.65
C ILE A 275 6.97 3.38 -2.79
N PHE A 276 6.68 4.53 -2.19
CA PHE A 276 5.47 5.31 -2.45
C PHE A 276 5.79 6.34 -3.54
N LYS A 277 5.19 6.17 -4.73
CA LYS A 277 5.37 7.07 -5.87
C LYS A 277 4.13 7.17 -6.74
#